data_AF-A0A2V2E2C3-F1
#
_entry.id   AF-A0A2V2E2C3-F1
#
_cell.length_a   1.000
_cell.length_b   1.000
_cell.length_c   1.000
_cell.angle_alpha   90.00
_cell.angle_beta   90.00
_cell.angle_gamma   90.00
#
_symmetry.space_group_name_H-M   'P 1'
#
loop_
_entity.id
_entity.type
_entity.pdbx_description
1 polymer ?
#
loop_
_entity_poly.entity_id
_entity_poly.type
_entity_poly.pdbx_seq_one_letter_code
_entity_poly.pdbx_strand_id
1 'polypeptide(L)'
;MYQQTAQRRGNSAKLDFVLLFIFIMVVLFARQAATFAAALPAPFNTLVQIFMLGAIIAALLWVYEKRICSFRYSVVYDPAANAEGEENAEPLPYKKGTLIFERMVADKGKIVECVTRDEIVALLKPGEAYHEGIPFTRAGALSTLNAKSSHTLIFRRNGKLHSLLFAPDGEFLKRMEEAR
;
A
#
# COMPACT_ATOMS: atom_id res chain seq x y z
N MET A 1 9.35 -19.65 1.68
CA MET A 1 8.67 -18.36 2.00
C MET A 1 7.68 -18.05 0.90
N TYR A 2 6.46 -17.67 1.24
CA TYR A 2 5.43 -17.32 0.27
C TYR A 2 5.36 -15.81 0.16
N GLN A 3 5.36 -15.29 -1.06
CA GLN A 3 5.27 -13.86 -1.33
C GLN A 3 4.06 -13.57 -2.20
N GLN A 4 3.24 -12.63 -1.74
CA GLN A 4 2.12 -12.08 -2.48
C GLN A 4 2.40 -10.61 -2.77
N THR A 5 2.42 -10.24 -4.05
CA THR A 5 2.41 -8.83 -4.46
C THR A 5 0.98 -8.36 -4.65
N ALA A 6 0.50 -7.56 -3.69
CA ALA A 6 -0.76 -6.85 -3.81
C ALA A 6 -0.54 -5.56 -4.62
N GLN A 7 -0.73 -5.66 -5.93
CA GLN A 7 -0.90 -4.50 -6.79
C GLN A 7 -2.37 -4.07 -6.77
N ARG A 8 -2.67 -2.76 -6.90
CA ARG A 8 -4.06 -2.30 -7.15
C ARG A 8 -4.49 -2.86 -8.50
N ARG A 9 -5.05 -4.07 -8.51
CA ARG A 9 -5.48 -4.81 -9.70
C ARG A 9 -6.81 -4.21 -10.18
N GLY A 10 -6.70 -3.04 -10.79
CA GLY A 10 -7.80 -2.36 -11.47
C GLY A 10 -7.24 -1.67 -12.71
N ASN A 11 -7.33 -2.35 -13.86
CA ASN A 11 -7.01 -1.85 -15.21
C ASN A 11 -5.69 -1.08 -15.34
N SER A 12 -4.59 -1.77 -15.66
CA SER A 12 -3.33 -1.10 -15.99
C SER A 12 -3.49 -0.28 -17.28
N ALA A 13 -3.69 -0.93 -18.43
CA ALA A 13 -3.61 -0.25 -19.73
C ALA A 13 -4.62 0.90 -19.94
N LYS A 14 -5.90 0.73 -19.60
CA LYS A 14 -6.92 1.78 -19.83
C LYS A 14 -6.72 3.02 -18.97
N LEU A 15 -6.43 2.84 -17.69
CA LEU A 15 -6.17 3.97 -16.80
C LEU A 15 -4.79 4.58 -17.06
N ASP A 16 -3.81 3.81 -17.56
CA ASP A 16 -2.50 4.34 -17.99
C ASP A 16 -2.67 5.20 -19.23
N PHE A 17 -3.51 4.77 -20.18
CA PHE A 17 -3.88 5.56 -21.34
C PHE A 17 -4.67 6.83 -20.96
N VAL A 18 -5.62 6.73 -20.03
CA VAL A 18 -6.34 7.90 -19.50
C VAL A 18 -5.38 8.86 -18.80
N LEU A 19 -4.43 8.35 -18.01
CA LEU A 19 -3.45 9.18 -17.32
C LEU A 19 -2.52 9.89 -18.31
N LEU A 20 -2.04 9.16 -19.32
CA LEU A 20 -1.24 9.72 -20.42
C LEU A 20 -2.04 10.80 -21.16
N PHE A 21 -3.30 10.54 -21.47
CA PHE A 21 -4.19 11.49 -22.12
C PHE A 21 -4.39 12.75 -21.26
N ILE A 22 -4.65 12.60 -19.96
CA ILE A 22 -4.74 13.72 -19.02
C ILE A 22 -3.44 14.53 -19.01
N PHE A 23 -2.28 13.86 -18.97
CA PHE A 23 -0.99 14.53 -18.97
C PHE A 23 -0.76 15.34 -20.25
N ILE A 24 -1.10 14.76 -21.40
CA ILE A 24 -1.03 15.45 -22.71
C ILE A 24 -1.98 16.67 -22.71
N MET A 25 -3.22 16.51 -22.25
CA MET A 25 -4.18 17.62 -22.16
C MET A 25 -3.66 18.72 -21.23
N VAL A 26 -3.11 18.37 -20.06
CA VAL A 26 -2.52 19.35 -19.14
C VAL A 26 -1.39 20.10 -19.82
N VAL A 27 -0.49 19.45 -20.54
CA VAL A 27 0.61 20.12 -21.25
C VAL A 27 0.11 21.04 -22.36
N LEU A 28 -0.83 20.57 -23.18
CA LEU A 28 -1.39 21.36 -24.29
C LEU A 28 -2.15 22.59 -23.79
N PHE A 29 -2.92 22.45 -22.71
CA PHE A 29 -3.76 23.51 -22.18
C PHE A 29 -3.12 24.30 -21.03
N ALA A 30 -1.93 23.93 -20.53
CA ALA A 30 -1.28 24.61 -19.41
C ALA A 30 -1.10 26.10 -19.67
N ARG A 31 -0.60 26.45 -20.86
CA ARG A 31 -0.41 27.85 -21.26
C ARG A 31 -1.74 28.60 -21.35
N GLN A 32 -2.78 27.97 -21.90
CA GLN A 32 -4.08 28.60 -22.07
C GLN A 32 -4.81 28.77 -20.73
N ALA A 33 -4.67 27.81 -19.82
CA ALA A 33 -5.22 27.87 -18.48
C ALA A 33 -4.48 28.92 -17.61
N ALA A 34 -3.16 29.02 -17.73
CA ALA A 34 -2.38 30.03 -17.02
C ALA A 34 -2.68 31.46 -17.51
N THR A 35 -2.81 31.64 -18.83
CA THR A 35 -3.19 32.94 -19.42
C THR A 35 -4.63 33.33 -19.06
N PHE A 36 -5.56 32.39 -19.04
CA PHE A 36 -6.92 32.61 -18.56
C PHE A 36 -6.95 33.00 -17.07
N ALA A 37 -6.22 32.27 -16.22
CA ALA A 37 -6.13 32.59 -14.79
C ALA A 37 -5.54 33.99 -14.57
N ALA A 38 -4.51 34.35 -15.35
CA ALA A 38 -3.88 35.66 -15.29
C ALA A 38 -4.77 36.82 -15.79
N ALA A 39 -5.74 36.53 -16.66
CA ALA A 39 -6.68 37.51 -17.18
C ALA A 39 -7.82 37.85 -16.20
N LEU A 40 -7.97 37.09 -15.12
CA LEU A 40 -8.97 37.39 -14.09
C LEU A 40 -8.56 38.63 -13.28
N PRO A 41 -9.53 39.45 -12.84
CA PRO A 41 -9.25 40.58 -11.94
C PRO A 41 -8.75 40.07 -10.58
N ALA A 42 -7.89 40.87 -9.93
CA ALA A 42 -7.51 40.61 -8.55
C ALA A 42 -8.75 40.71 -7.63
N PRO A 43 -8.89 39.86 -6.59
CA PRO A 43 -7.95 38.83 -6.13
C PRO A 43 -8.15 37.44 -6.76
N PHE A 44 -9.14 37.29 -7.66
CA PHE A 44 -9.53 35.98 -8.20
C PHE A 44 -8.42 35.29 -8.99
N ASN A 45 -7.57 36.05 -9.70
CA ASN A 45 -6.38 35.52 -10.36
C ASN A 45 -5.48 34.72 -9.41
N THR A 46 -5.08 35.34 -8.29
CA THR A 46 -4.22 34.69 -7.29
C THR A 46 -4.88 33.45 -6.69
N LEU A 47 -6.18 33.52 -6.41
CA LEU A 47 -6.93 32.39 -5.86
C LEU A 47 -6.95 31.18 -6.82
N VAL A 48 -7.20 31.44 -8.11
CA VAL A 48 -7.24 30.42 -9.15
C VAL A 48 -5.86 29.81 -9.39
N GLN A 49 -4.79 30.61 -9.36
CA GLN A 49 -3.42 30.10 -9.48
C GLN A 49 -3.05 29.16 -8.31
N ILE A 50 -3.37 29.54 -7.08
CA ILE A 50 -3.15 28.69 -5.89
C ILE A 50 -3.96 27.40 -6.00
N PHE A 51 -5.22 27.49 -6.40
CA PHE A 51 -6.08 26.32 -6.59
C PHE A 51 -5.52 25.37 -7.66
N MET A 52 -5.07 25.89 -8.80
CA MET A 52 -4.45 25.11 -9.88
C MET A 52 -3.19 24.38 -9.40
N LEU A 53 -2.31 25.07 -8.65
CA LEU A 53 -1.13 24.44 -8.07
C LEU A 53 -1.52 23.32 -7.10
N GLY A 54 -2.49 23.57 -6.21
CA GLY A 54 -3.01 22.59 -5.28
C GLY A 54 -3.59 21.36 -6.00
N ALA A 55 -4.34 21.58 -7.09
CA ALA A 55 -4.91 20.51 -7.91
C ALA A 55 -3.83 19.65 -8.58
N ILE A 56 -2.75 20.26 -9.09
CA ILE A 56 -1.62 19.52 -9.68
C ILE A 56 -0.93 18.67 -8.61
N ILE A 57 -0.63 19.24 -7.44
CA ILE A 57 -0.02 18.49 -6.33
C ILE A 57 -0.90 17.33 -5.91
N ALA A 58 -2.21 17.56 -5.75
CA ALA A 58 -3.17 16.51 -5.41
C ALA A 58 -3.23 15.40 -6.46
N ALA A 59 -3.20 15.76 -7.76
CA ALA A 59 -3.18 14.79 -8.85
C ALA A 59 -1.89 13.95 -8.86
N LEU A 60 -0.73 14.57 -8.64
CA LEU A 60 0.55 13.87 -8.54
C LEU A 60 0.59 12.91 -7.34
N LEU A 61 0.12 13.36 -6.18
CA LEU A 61 0.00 12.52 -4.98
C LEU A 61 -0.96 11.35 -5.23
N TRP A 62 -2.08 11.59 -5.88
CA TRP A 62 -3.04 10.55 -6.24
C TRP A 62 -2.42 9.50 -7.17
N VAL A 63 -1.68 9.92 -8.20
CA VAL A 63 -0.93 8.99 -9.08
C VAL A 63 0.11 8.21 -8.29
N TYR A 64 0.90 8.88 -7.46
CA TYR A 64 1.93 8.27 -6.64
C TYR A 64 1.36 7.17 -5.71
N GLU A 65 0.30 7.49 -4.97
CA GLU A 65 -0.35 6.54 -4.05
C GLU A 65 -1.07 5.39 -4.77
N LYS A 66 -1.72 5.67 -5.91
CA LYS A 66 -2.57 4.68 -6.58
C LYS A 66 -1.84 3.79 -7.58
N ARG A 67 -0.77 4.29 -8.21
CA ARG A 67 -0.06 3.58 -9.29
C ARG A 67 1.33 3.10 -8.88
N ILE A 68 2.11 3.97 -8.25
CA ILE A 68 3.53 3.71 -8.00
C ILE A 68 3.71 2.91 -6.71
N CYS A 69 2.89 3.17 -5.70
CA CYS A 69 2.89 2.38 -4.47
C CYS A 69 2.12 1.06 -4.66
N SER A 70 2.82 -0.05 -4.56
CA SER A 70 2.22 -1.38 -4.35
C SER A 70 2.65 -1.94 -3.00
N PHE A 71 2.02 -3.03 -2.57
CA PHE A 71 2.36 -3.68 -1.31
C PHE A 71 2.78 -5.12 -1.58
N ARG A 72 3.80 -5.58 -0.87
CA ARG A 72 4.20 -6.99 -0.89
C ARG A 72 4.04 -7.54 0.52
N TYR A 73 3.33 -8.65 0.61
CA TYR A 73 3.12 -9.38 1.85
C TYR A 73 3.86 -10.69 1.73
N SER A 74 4.53 -11.10 2.81
CA SER A 74 5.22 -12.37 2.80
C SER A 74 4.99 -13.15 4.10
N VAL A 75 4.89 -14.47 3.97
CA VAL A 75 4.83 -15.41 5.10
C VAL A 75 6.05 -16.32 5.07
N VAL A 76 6.78 -16.36 6.17
CA VAL A 76 7.88 -17.30 6.38
C VAL A 76 7.30 -18.63 6.88
N TYR A 77 6.95 -19.56 5.99
CA TYR A 77 6.39 -20.87 6.37
C TYR A 77 7.45 -21.97 6.52
N ASP A 78 8.56 -21.85 5.81
CA ASP A 78 9.72 -22.73 5.92
C ASP A 78 11.00 -21.88 5.74
N PRO A 79 11.76 -21.62 6.81
CA PRO A 79 13.00 -20.86 6.73
C PRO A 79 14.14 -21.66 6.06
N ALA A 80 14.03 -22.99 5.95
CA ALA A 80 15.03 -23.86 5.32
C ALA A 80 14.74 -24.15 3.83
N ALA A 81 13.46 -24.21 3.41
CA ALA A 81 13.09 -24.50 2.02
C ALA A 81 13.32 -23.34 1.03
N ASN A 82 13.71 -22.15 1.48
CA ASN A 82 14.18 -21.10 0.58
C ASN A 82 15.56 -21.40 -0.05
N ALA A 83 16.19 -22.51 0.33
CA ALA A 83 17.37 -23.07 -0.34
C ALA A 83 17.05 -23.69 -1.71
N GLU A 84 15.78 -23.77 -2.13
CA GLU A 84 15.40 -24.24 -3.47
C GLU A 84 15.53 -23.11 -4.51
N GLY A 85 16.77 -22.77 -4.87
CA GLY A 85 17.06 -21.89 -6.01
C GLY A 85 18.46 -21.25 -6.02
N GLU A 86 19.09 -21.10 -4.85
CA GLU A 86 20.46 -20.62 -4.71
C GLU A 86 21.16 -21.43 -3.63
N GLU A 87 22.17 -22.22 -4.04
CA GLU A 87 22.95 -23.14 -3.20
C GLU A 87 23.75 -22.42 -2.07
N ASN A 88 23.60 -21.10 -1.92
CA ASN A 88 24.25 -20.25 -0.92
C ASN A 88 23.33 -19.12 -0.38
N ALA A 89 22.01 -19.29 -0.41
CA ALA A 89 21.13 -18.31 0.23
C ALA A 89 21.28 -18.38 1.76
N GLU A 90 21.85 -17.33 2.37
CA GLU A 90 21.86 -17.20 3.82
C GLU A 90 20.44 -17.37 4.38
N PRO A 91 20.25 -18.11 5.48
CA PRO A 91 18.95 -18.28 6.08
C PRO A 91 18.37 -16.91 6.43
N LEU A 92 17.14 -16.66 6.01
CA LEU A 92 16.45 -15.41 6.32
C LEU A 92 16.49 -15.18 7.84
N PRO A 93 16.74 -13.94 8.32
CA PRO A 93 16.83 -13.65 9.75
C PRO A 93 15.47 -13.69 10.48
N TYR A 94 14.45 -14.29 9.86
CA TYR A 94 13.06 -14.29 10.30
C TYR A 94 12.63 -15.69 10.70
N LYS A 95 11.99 -15.79 11.88
CA LYS A 95 11.45 -17.05 12.38
C LYS A 95 10.26 -17.52 11.54
N LYS A 96 10.01 -18.84 11.53
CA LYS A 96 8.77 -19.40 10.97
C LYS A 96 7.54 -18.70 11.57
N GLY A 97 6.56 -18.40 10.74
CA GLY A 97 5.33 -17.67 11.09
C GLY A 97 5.49 -16.15 11.08
N THR A 98 6.67 -15.60 10.76
CA THR A 98 6.83 -14.15 10.61
C THR A 98 6.13 -13.66 9.35
N LEU A 99 5.32 -12.60 9.53
CA LEU A 99 4.68 -11.84 8.46
C LEU A 99 5.52 -10.60 8.16
N ILE A 100 5.87 -10.41 6.89
CA ILE A 100 6.65 -9.25 6.44
C ILE A 100 5.77 -8.42 5.52
N PHE A 101 5.69 -7.12 5.81
CA PHE A 101 4.93 -6.17 5.02
C PHE A 101 5.86 -5.12 4.43
N GLU A 102 5.86 -5.05 3.12
CA GLU A 102 6.67 -4.12 2.35
C GLU A 102 5.81 -3.15 1.58
N ARG A 103 6.26 -1.91 1.54
CA ARG A 103 5.79 -0.92 0.57
C ARG A 103 6.77 -0.90 -0.59
N MET A 104 6.26 -1.17 -1.77
CA MET A 104 7.01 -1.21 -3.00
C MET A 104 6.82 0.12 -3.75
N VAL A 105 7.90 0.68 -4.27
CA VAL A 105 7.91 1.84 -5.17
C VAL A 105 8.81 1.49 -6.34
N ALA A 106 8.24 1.37 -7.54
CA ALA A 106 8.99 0.97 -8.76
C ALA A 106 9.87 -0.26 -8.51
N ASP A 107 9.26 -1.35 -8.02
CA ASP A 107 9.88 -2.65 -7.70
C ASP A 107 10.94 -2.66 -6.60
N LYS A 108 11.24 -1.50 -5.99
CA LYS A 108 12.06 -1.42 -4.77
C LYS A 108 11.17 -1.51 -3.54
N GLY A 109 11.35 -2.59 -2.78
CA GLY A 109 10.65 -2.82 -1.52
C GLY A 109 11.34 -2.18 -0.32
N LYS A 110 10.57 -1.46 0.49
CA LYS A 110 10.98 -1.09 1.86
C LYS A 110 10.08 -1.84 2.83
N ILE A 111 10.69 -2.61 3.73
CA ILE A 111 10.00 -3.22 4.86
C ILE A 111 9.42 -2.09 5.73
N VAL A 112 8.10 -2.10 5.87
CA VAL A 112 7.36 -1.14 6.71
C VAL A 112 7.06 -1.76 8.07
N GLU A 113 6.73 -3.04 8.10
CA GLU A 113 6.39 -3.75 9.33
C GLU A 113 6.76 -5.22 9.22
N CYS A 114 7.24 -5.80 10.32
CA CYS A 114 7.41 -7.24 10.48
C CYS A 114 6.65 -7.65 11.73
N VAL A 115 5.79 -8.64 11.63
CA VAL A 115 5.00 -9.16 12.75
C VAL A 115 5.36 -10.63 12.94
N THR A 116 6.02 -10.91 14.06
CA THR A 116 6.32 -12.29 14.45
C THR A 116 5.06 -12.99 14.94
N ARG A 117 5.08 -14.32 14.87
CA ARG A 117 3.93 -15.13 15.29
C ARG A 117 3.46 -14.83 16.71
N ASP A 118 4.40 -14.70 17.65
CA ASP A 118 4.11 -14.49 19.07
C ASP A 118 3.45 -13.13 19.35
N GLU A 119 3.59 -12.18 18.41
CA GLU A 119 2.94 -10.88 18.49
C GLU A 119 1.50 -10.91 17.93
N ILE A 120 1.14 -11.89 17.09
CA ILE A 120 -0.19 -11.94 16.44
C ILE A 120 -1.24 -12.28 17.49
N VAL A 121 -2.24 -11.40 17.61
CA VAL A 121 -3.38 -11.59 18.52
C VAL A 121 -4.60 -12.07 17.76
N ALA A 122 -4.91 -11.45 16.63
CA ALA A 122 -6.06 -11.82 15.81
C ALA A 122 -5.87 -11.42 14.35
N LEU A 123 -6.53 -12.15 13.46
CA LEU A 123 -6.72 -11.77 12.07
C LEU A 123 -8.21 -11.61 11.82
N LEU A 124 -8.64 -10.38 11.56
CA LEU A 124 -10.04 -10.03 11.35
C LEU A 124 -10.36 -9.97 9.87
N LYS A 125 -11.47 -10.59 9.48
CA LYS A 125 -12.03 -10.45 8.13
C LYS A 125 -12.59 -9.04 7.92
N PRO A 126 -12.79 -8.62 6.65
CA PRO A 126 -13.40 -7.33 6.37
C PRO A 126 -14.76 -7.19 7.08
N GLY A 127 -14.91 -6.14 7.89
CA GLY A 127 -16.14 -5.84 8.64
C GLY A 127 -16.21 -6.45 10.04
N GLU A 128 -15.26 -7.30 10.43
CA GLU A 128 -15.18 -7.80 11.81
C GLU A 128 -14.59 -6.73 12.75
N ALA A 129 -15.09 -6.71 13.99
CA ALA A 129 -14.63 -5.80 15.03
C ALA A 129 -13.79 -6.55 16.06
N TYR A 130 -12.75 -5.88 16.58
CA TYR A 130 -12.01 -6.37 17.74
C TYR A 130 -12.71 -5.93 19.03
N HIS A 131 -12.86 -6.84 19.98
CA HIS A 131 -13.60 -6.62 21.22
C HIS A 131 -12.99 -5.52 22.12
N GLU A 132 -11.67 -5.34 22.14
CA GLU A 132 -11.00 -4.24 22.87
C GLU A 132 -10.95 -2.92 22.08
N GLY A 133 -11.57 -2.87 20.90
CA GLY A 133 -11.45 -1.76 19.95
C GLY A 133 -10.19 -1.87 19.07
N ILE A 134 -10.22 -1.27 17.88
CA ILE A 134 -9.10 -1.31 16.92
C ILE A 134 -8.22 -0.08 17.15
N PRO A 135 -7.00 -0.22 17.73
CA PRO A 135 -6.09 0.91 17.88
C PRO A 135 -5.60 1.33 16.49
N PHE A 136 -5.80 2.59 16.13
CA PHE A 136 -5.33 3.11 14.84
C PHE A 136 -3.81 3.36 14.89
N THR A 137 -3.04 2.48 14.25
CA THR A 137 -1.59 2.68 14.07
C THR A 137 -1.30 3.51 12.82
N ARG A 138 -0.29 4.39 12.88
CA ARG A 138 0.13 5.25 11.76
C ARG A 138 0.56 4.49 10.49
N ALA A 139 0.96 3.22 10.63
CA ALA A 139 1.26 2.31 9.52
C ALA A 139 -0.01 1.70 8.86
N GLY A 140 -1.19 2.06 9.35
CA GLY A 140 -2.43 1.27 9.34
C GLY A 140 -3.10 0.96 8.01
N ALA A 141 -2.53 1.31 6.85
CA ALA A 141 -3.07 0.90 5.56
C ALA A 141 -1.95 0.46 4.62
N LEU A 142 -1.56 -0.81 4.72
CA LEU A 142 -0.74 -1.50 3.73
C LEU A 142 -1.64 -2.31 2.80
N SER A 143 -2.74 -1.70 2.35
CA SER A 143 -3.75 -2.35 1.52
C SER A 143 -4.00 -1.54 0.26
N THR A 144 -4.17 -2.25 -0.85
CA THR A 144 -4.65 -1.69 -2.11
C THR A 144 -6.16 -1.48 -2.11
N LEU A 145 -6.86 -2.13 -1.18
CA LEU A 145 -8.30 -2.09 -1.00
C LEU A 145 -8.72 -0.98 -0.02
N ASN A 146 -10.02 -0.71 0.06
CA ASN A 146 -10.54 0.19 1.09
C ASN A 146 -10.60 -0.55 2.44
N ALA A 147 -10.73 0.19 3.56
CA ALA A 147 -10.78 -0.42 4.89
C ALA A 147 -11.92 -1.45 5.05
N LYS A 148 -13.06 -1.24 4.38
CA LYS A 148 -14.22 -2.14 4.42
C LYS A 148 -14.02 -3.47 3.68
N SER A 149 -12.99 -3.57 2.84
CA SER A 149 -12.67 -4.78 2.04
C SER A 149 -11.29 -5.35 2.36
N SER A 150 -10.59 -4.76 3.33
CA SER A 150 -9.28 -5.23 3.78
C SER A 150 -9.41 -6.08 5.03
N HIS A 151 -8.51 -7.05 5.19
CA HIS A 151 -8.34 -7.75 6.45
C HIS A 151 -7.60 -6.84 7.44
N THR A 152 -7.83 -7.05 8.73
CA THR A 152 -7.11 -6.33 9.79
C THR A 152 -6.28 -7.33 10.60
N LEU A 153 -4.96 -7.18 10.56
CA LEU A 153 -4.07 -7.89 11.48
C LEU A 153 -3.98 -7.11 12.79
N ILE A 154 -4.30 -7.77 13.90
CA ILE A 154 -4.13 -7.24 15.26
C ILE A 154 -2.92 -7.93 15.88
N PHE A 155 -1.98 -7.14 16.38
CA PHE A 155 -0.77 -7.65 17.02
C PHE A 155 -0.40 -6.83 18.25
N ARG A 156 0.33 -7.44 19.18
CA ARG A 156 0.73 -6.84 20.46
C ARG A 156 2.25 -6.81 20.56
N ARG A 157 2.80 -5.60 20.72
CA ARG A 157 4.25 -5.37 20.86
C ARG A 157 4.50 -4.51 22.09
N ASN A 158 5.36 -4.97 22.99
CA ASN A 158 5.70 -4.25 24.23
C ASN A 158 4.44 -3.85 25.05
N GLY A 159 3.46 -4.75 25.13
CA GLY A 159 2.20 -4.53 25.84
C GLY A 159 1.21 -3.58 25.14
N LYS A 160 1.56 -3.00 23.99
CA LYS A 160 0.68 -2.13 23.21
C LYS A 160 0.05 -2.90 22.06
N LEU A 161 -1.25 -2.68 21.86
CA LEU A 161 -2.01 -3.26 20.75
C LEU A 161 -1.85 -2.38 19.51
N HIS A 162 -1.63 -3.01 18.37
CA HIS A 162 -1.43 -2.39 17.06
C HIS A 162 -2.33 -3.06 16.03
N SER A 163 -2.69 -2.33 14.98
CA SER A 163 -3.46 -2.83 13.85
C SER A 163 -2.85 -2.46 12.50
N LEU A 164 -3.03 -3.34 11.52
CA LEU A 164 -2.56 -3.14 10.15
C LEU A 164 -3.60 -3.66 9.17
N LEU A 165 -4.03 -2.82 8.24
CA LEU A 165 -4.90 -3.22 7.13
C LEU A 165 -4.07 -3.74 5.96
N PHE A 166 -4.46 -4.88 5.42
CA PHE A 166 -3.85 -5.51 4.25
C PHE A 166 -4.86 -6.35 3.48
N ALA A 167 -4.51 -6.76 2.25
CA ALA A 167 -5.40 -7.50 1.35
C ALA A 167 -4.81 -8.87 0.96
N PRO A 168 -4.74 -9.83 1.90
CA PRO A 168 -4.22 -11.16 1.60
C PRO A 168 -5.12 -11.89 0.61
N ASP A 169 -4.53 -12.70 -0.25
CA ASP A 169 -5.26 -13.68 -1.06
C ASP A 169 -5.47 -15.00 -0.30
N GLY A 170 -6.23 -15.92 -0.89
CA GLY A 170 -6.56 -17.19 -0.24
C GLY A 170 -5.33 -18.08 -0.01
N GLU A 171 -4.33 -18.02 -0.88
CA GLU A 171 -3.12 -18.81 -0.70
C GLU A 171 -2.27 -18.24 0.45
N PHE A 172 -2.12 -16.92 0.55
CA PHE A 172 -1.46 -16.26 1.67
C PHE A 172 -2.06 -16.67 3.01
N LEU A 173 -3.39 -16.68 3.11
CA LEU A 173 -4.10 -17.12 4.32
C LEU A 173 -3.81 -18.59 4.63
N LYS A 174 -3.84 -19.47 3.63
CA LYS A 174 -3.50 -20.88 3.79
C LYS A 174 -2.05 -21.07 4.29
N ARG A 175 -1.09 -20.34 3.71
CA ARG A 175 0.32 -20.39 4.14
C ARG A 175 0.51 -19.84 5.55
N MET A 176 -0.27 -18.84 5.95
CA MET A 176 -0.29 -18.34 7.33
C MET A 176 -0.76 -19.43 8.31
N GLU A 177 -1.76 -20.22 7.93
CA GLU A 177 -2.24 -21.35 8.74
C GLU A 177 -1.22 -22.49 8.80
N GLU A 178 -0.59 -22.86 7.68
CA GLU A 178 0.49 -23.88 7.61
C GLU A 178 1.75 -23.46 8.39
N ALA A 179 1.99 -22.16 8.52
CA ALA A 179 3.08 -21.59 9.29
C ALA A 179 2.80 -21.55 10.81
N ARG A 180 1.60 -22.00 11.25
CA ARG A 180 1.32 -22.25 12.67
C ARG A 180 2.02 -23.51 13.20
#